data_AF-A0A8S4S088-F1
#
_entry.id   AF-A0A8S4S088-F1
#
_cell.length_a   1.000
_cell.length_b   1.000
_cell.length_c   1.000
_cell.angle_alpha   90.00
_cell.angle_beta   90.00
_cell.angle_gamma   90.00
#
_symmetry.space_group_name_H-M   'P 1'
#
loop_
_entity.id
_entity.type
_entity.pdbx_description
1 polymer ?
#
loop_
_entity_poly.entity_id
_entity_poly.type
_entity_poly.pdbx_seq_one_letter_code
_entity_poly.pdbx_strand_id
1 'polypeptide(L)'
;MVRKYKKKGTRTQEVDEESMKLATDDVIQGRLSYRKAALKYNIKTSTLESRVKKFKDGSNTDRPPRTFHSKFTSLQVFSLEEETHA
;
A
#
# COMPACT_ATOMS: atom_id res chain seq x y z
N MET A 1 34.99 -21.47 0.88
CA MET A 1 34.79 -20.44 -0.16
C MET A 1 33.43 -19.77 0.08
N VAL A 2 33.40 -18.49 0.47
CA VAL A 2 32.15 -17.78 0.81
C VAL A 2 31.43 -17.34 -0.47
N ARG A 3 30.17 -17.75 -0.66
CA ARG A 3 29.36 -17.33 -1.81
C ARG A 3 28.99 -15.85 -1.65
N LYS A 4 29.47 -14.97 -2.54
CA LYS A 4 29.01 -13.57 -2.62
C LYS A 4 27.60 -13.54 -3.23
N TYR A 5 26.61 -13.18 -2.43
CA TYR A 5 25.25 -12.97 -2.91
C TYR A 5 25.13 -11.65 -3.66
N LYS A 6 24.68 -11.68 -4.91
CA LYS A 6 24.27 -10.48 -5.65
C LYS A 6 22.78 -10.26 -5.43
N LYS A 7 22.44 -9.19 -4.71
CA LYS A 7 21.04 -8.74 -4.58
C LYS A 7 20.52 -8.42 -5.98
N LYS A 8 19.50 -9.15 -6.43
CA LYS A 8 18.74 -8.75 -7.63
C LYS A 8 17.96 -7.48 -7.27
N GLY A 9 17.91 -6.52 -8.19
CA GLY A 9 17.25 -5.22 -7.99
C GLY A 9 15.86 -5.39 -7.36
N THR A 10 15.46 -4.45 -6.50
CA THR A 10 14.18 -4.50 -5.81
C THR A 10 13.03 -4.60 -6.82
N ARG A 11 12.09 -5.53 -6.59
CA ARG A 11 10.87 -5.66 -7.41
C ARG A 11 10.10 -4.34 -7.49
N THR A 12 10.17 -3.57 -6.40
CA THR A 12 9.83 -2.16 -6.30
C THR A 12 10.96 -1.33 -6.87
N GLN A 13 10.86 -0.99 -8.16
CA GLN A 13 11.50 0.23 -8.63
C GLN A 13 10.88 1.39 -7.85
N GLU A 14 11.70 2.35 -7.42
CA GLU A 14 11.21 3.63 -6.91
C GLU A 14 10.31 4.23 -7.98
N VAL A 15 9.05 4.44 -7.62
CA VAL A 15 8.09 5.10 -8.49
C VAL A 15 8.08 6.54 -8.05
N ASP A 16 8.33 7.45 -8.98
CA ASP A 16 8.16 8.87 -8.74
C ASP A 16 6.72 9.16 -8.31
N GLU A 17 6.58 9.76 -7.12
CA GLU A 17 5.27 9.95 -6.49
C GLU A 17 4.41 10.95 -7.24
N GLU A 18 5.03 12.00 -7.80
CA GLU A 18 4.35 13.04 -8.58
C GLU A 18 3.81 12.48 -9.89
N SER A 19 4.65 11.75 -10.64
CA SER A 19 4.21 11.00 -11.82
C SER A 19 3.09 10.02 -11.49
N MET A 20 3.12 9.40 -10.30
CA MET A 20 2.09 8.45 -9.89
C MET A 20 0.75 9.12 -9.63
N LYS A 21 0.73 10.27 -8.96
CA LYS A 21 -0.50 11.06 -8.70
C LYS A 21 -1.14 11.52 -10.01
N LEU A 22 -0.34 12.10 -10.91
CA LEU A 22 -0.83 12.57 -12.21
C LEU A 22 -1.43 11.41 -13.04
N ALA A 23 -0.76 10.25 -13.04
CA ALA A 23 -1.25 9.07 -13.73
C ALA A 23 -2.55 8.54 -13.12
N THR A 24 -2.71 8.55 -11.79
CA THR A 24 -3.96 8.14 -11.15
C THR A 24 -5.11 9.09 -11.50
N ASP A 25 -4.86 10.40 -11.51
CA ASP A 25 -5.89 11.40 -11.80
C ASP A 25 -6.37 11.30 -13.24
N ASP A 26 -5.46 11.19 -14.21
CA ASP A 26 -5.80 11.01 -15.63
C ASP A 26 -6.64 9.74 -15.88
N VAL A 27 -6.39 8.66 -15.12
CA VAL A 27 -7.15 7.40 -15.20
C VAL A 27 -8.51 7.52 -14.52
N ILE A 28 -8.58 8.12 -13.33
CA ILE A 28 -9.84 8.32 -12.59
C ILE A 28 -10.78 9.23 -13.37
N GLN A 29 -10.25 10.29 -13.99
CA GLN A 29 -11.01 11.21 -14.84
C GLN A 29 -11.41 10.58 -16.19
N GLY A 30 -10.95 9.36 -16.51
CA GLY A 30 -11.26 8.68 -17.76
C GLY A 30 -10.56 9.27 -18.99
N ARG A 31 -9.56 10.15 -18.82
CA ARG A 31 -8.81 10.76 -19.91
C ARG A 31 -7.89 9.76 -20.62
N LEU A 32 -7.27 8.87 -19.85
CA LEU A 32 -6.34 7.86 -20.35
C LEU A 32 -6.70 6.47 -19.83
N SER A 33 -6.46 5.44 -20.64
CA SER A 33 -6.51 4.05 -20.18
C SER A 33 -5.26 3.71 -19.36
N TYR A 34 -5.36 2.71 -18.49
CA TYR A 34 -4.25 2.24 -17.64
C TYR A 34 -2.94 2.05 -18.41
N ARG A 35 -3.02 1.44 -19.60
CA ARG A 35 -1.84 1.18 -20.45
C ARG A 35 -1.25 2.48 -21.03
N LYS A 36 -2.08 3.43 -21.44
CA LYS A 36 -1.63 4.72 -21.98
C LYS A 36 -1.03 5.62 -20.89
N ALA A 37 -1.66 5.67 -19.72
CA ALA A 37 -1.14 6.41 -18.57
C ALA A 37 0.20 5.83 -18.09
N ALA A 38 0.30 4.51 -17.96
CA ALA A 38 1.53 3.83 -17.58
C ALA A 38 2.71 4.15 -18.52
N LEU A 39 2.48 4.16 -19.84
CA LEU A 39 3.51 4.53 -20.81
C LEU A 39 3.88 6.02 -20.73
N LYS A 40 2.90 6.92 -20.59
CA LYS A 40 3.11 8.37 -20.52
C LYS A 40 3.98 8.77 -19.32
N TYR A 41 3.74 8.15 -18.17
CA TYR A 41 4.40 8.48 -16.91
C TYR A 41 5.55 7.52 -16.56
N ASN A 42 5.90 6.58 -17.45
CA ASN A 42 6.94 5.56 -17.23
C ASN A 42 6.74 4.71 -15.96
N ILE A 43 5.48 4.37 -15.65
CA ILE A 43 5.11 3.58 -14.48
C ILE A 43 4.66 2.19 -14.92
N LYS A 44 4.89 1.16 -14.10
CA LYS A 44 4.32 -0.18 -14.33
C LYS A 44 2.79 -0.11 -14.24
N THR A 45 2.12 -0.69 -15.24
CA THR A 45 0.65 -0.80 -15.30
C THR A 45 0.07 -1.44 -14.05
N SER A 46 0.66 -2.54 -13.58
CA SER A 46 0.22 -3.26 -12.38
C SER A 46 0.29 -2.41 -11.11
N THR A 47 1.29 -1.54 -11.00
CA THR A 47 1.43 -0.61 -9.88
C THR A 47 0.35 0.47 -9.92
N LEU A 48 0.07 1.02 -11.11
CA LEU A 48 -0.98 2.01 -11.34
C LEU A 48 -2.37 1.42 -11.03
N GLU A 49 -2.68 0.23 -11.55
CA GLU A 49 -3.93 -0.48 -11.25
C GLU A 49 -4.12 -0.72 -9.75
N SER A 50 -3.06 -1.16 -9.06
CA SER A 50 -3.08 -1.36 -7.61
C SER A 50 -3.34 -0.05 -6.85
N ARG A 51 -2.76 1.08 -7.30
CA ARG A 51 -2.99 2.41 -6.71
C ARG A 51 -4.42 2.87 -6.93
N VAL A 52 -4.94 2.80 -8.16
CA VAL A 52 -6.30 3.22 -8.49
C VAL A 52 -7.32 2.37 -7.73
N LYS A 53 -7.09 1.05 -7.61
CA LYS A 53 -7.93 0.17 -6.79
C LYS A 53 -7.93 0.60 -5.33
N LYS A 54 -6.76 0.87 -4.73
CA LYS A 54 -6.66 1.38 -3.36
C LYS A 54 -7.33 2.74 -3.18
N PHE A 55 -7.27 3.61 -4.18
CA PHE A 55 -7.96 4.90 -4.14
C PHE A 55 -9.48 4.71 -4.11
N LYS A 56 -10.00 3.81 -4.96
CA LYS A 56 -11.42 3.45 -5.00
C LYS A 56 -11.89 2.70 -3.75
N ASP A 57 -11.05 1.83 -3.20
CA ASP A 57 -11.33 1.12 -1.95
C ASP A 57 -11.17 2.02 -0.72
N GLY A 58 -10.31 3.04 -0.81
CA GLY A 58 -9.98 4.00 0.26
C GLY A 58 -11.01 5.11 0.42
N SER A 59 -11.90 5.35 -0.55
CA SER A 59 -13.14 6.11 -0.29
C SER A 59 -14.11 5.35 0.63
N ASN A 60 -13.81 4.09 0.94
CA ASN A 60 -14.54 3.21 1.86
C ASN A 60 -13.76 3.09 3.18
N THR A 61 -13.23 4.20 3.69
CA THR A 61 -12.56 4.29 5.01
C THR A 61 -13.46 3.97 6.19
N ASP A 62 -14.74 3.70 5.97
CA ASP A 62 -15.67 3.16 6.98
C ASP A 62 -15.47 1.66 7.24
N ARG A 63 -14.43 1.04 6.67
CA ARG A 63 -14.08 -0.33 7.07
C ARG A 63 -13.64 -0.31 8.53
N PRO A 64 -14.36 -1.00 9.45
CA PRO A 64 -13.96 -1.06 10.83
C PRO A 64 -12.54 -1.63 10.91
N PRO A 65 -11.73 -1.18 11.88
CA PRO A 65 -10.40 -1.72 12.10
C PRO A 65 -10.50 -3.24 12.13
N ARG A 66 -9.64 -3.93 11.36
CA ARG A 66 -9.65 -5.40 11.29
C ARG A 66 -9.47 -5.93 12.72
N THR A 67 -10.57 -6.33 13.36
CA THR A 67 -10.54 -6.88 14.70
C THR A 67 -9.83 -8.24 14.62
N PHE A 68 -8.60 -8.27 15.12
CA PHE A 68 -7.81 -9.48 15.18
C PHE A 68 -8.29 -10.28 16.39
N HIS A 69 -9.13 -11.29 16.16
CA HIS A 69 -9.66 -12.15 17.22
C HIS A 69 -8.60 -13.21 17.56
N SER A 70 -7.54 -12.82 18.25
CA SER A 70 -6.61 -13.78 18.84
C SER A 70 -7.06 -14.14 20.24
N LYS A 71 -7.12 -15.45 20.53
CA LYS A 71 -7.38 -15.98 21.88
C LYS A 71 -6.27 -15.66 22.89
N PHE A 72 -5.12 -15.16 22.42
CA PHE A 72 -3.95 -14.88 23.25
C PHE A 72 -3.80 -13.40 23.62
N THR A 73 -4.40 -12.48 22.86
CA THR A 73 -4.25 -11.03 23.11
C THR A 73 -5.29 -10.49 24.08
N SER A 74 -6.31 -11.26 24.44
CA SER A 74 -7.37 -10.85 25.37
C SER A 74 -6.92 -10.70 26.83
N LEU A 75 -5.73 -11.19 27.17
CA LEU A 75 -5.15 -11.08 28.51
C LEU A 75 -4.01 -10.06 28.58
N GLN A 76 -3.72 -9.36 27.48
CA GLN A 76 -2.71 -8.30 27.47
C GLN A 76 -3.37 -7.00 27.94
N VAL A 77 -3.00 -6.55 29.13
CA VAL A 77 -3.33 -5.21 29.64
C VAL A 77 -2.48 -4.22 28.85
N PHE A 78 -3.11 -3.27 28.16
CA PHE A 78 -2.42 -2.28 27.33
C PHE A 78 -2.32 -0.90 27.99
N SER A 79 -2.84 -0.71 29.21
CA SER A 79 -2.84 0.57 29.93
C SER A 79 -2.08 0.50 31.26
N LEU A 80 -1.17 1.46 31.46
CA LEU A 80 -0.33 1.63 32.66
C LEU A 80 -1.12 1.80 33.97
N GLU A 81 -2.34 2.32 33.89
CA GLU A 81 -3.18 2.64 35.05
C GLU A 81 -3.69 1.39 35.80
N GLU A 82 -3.80 0.25 35.09
CA GLU A 82 -4.30 -1.00 35.67
C GLU A 82 -3.18 -1.86 36.30
N GLU A 83 -1.90 -1.61 35.99
CA GLU A 83 -0.78 -2.32 36.62
C GLU A 83 -0.47 -1.82 38.05
N THR A 84 -0.79 -0.55 38.37
CA THR A 84 -0.40 0.05 39.67
C THR A 84 -1.26 -0.39 40.85
N HIS A 85 -2.31 -1.18 40.62
CA HIS A 85 -3.24 -1.65 41.65
C HIS A 85 -3.21 -3.17 41.88
N ALA A 86 -2.22 -3.88 41.34
CA ALA A 86 -2.01 -5.32 41.54
C ALA A 86 -1.10 -5.65 42.74
#